data_AF-A0A9D1K6L4-F1
#
_entry.id   AF-A0A9D1K6L4-F1
#
_cell.length_a   1.000
_cell.length_b   1.000
_cell.length_c   1.000
_cell.angle_alpha   90.00
_cell.angle_beta   90.00
_cell.angle_gamma   90.00
#
_symmetry.space_group_name_H-M   'P 1'
#
loop_
_entity.id
_entity.type
_entity.pdbx_description
1 polymer ?
#
loop_
_entity_poly.entity_id
_entity_poly.type
_entity_poly.pdbx_seq_one_letter_code
_entity_poly.pdbx_strand_id
1 'polypeptide(L)'
;MNGGFFDRIDVPGGAPGASPDSAIESMGIRRLSGFHQSEKWPPRGGRTVKDPIRLLTKDYFHRHPVKAFSAARLAYSMLLMPEVVTCLEDKLPELREMTAMRGVQLPDSAQQKVLVEQEEDAGQLFRMLRRPLAPDACGALLRKLLKREAEMLPEIQRMILKTLNSNAIENCVYFMAKCKENCSEWILQHYEEVREPYARSMLCLVLGFRAGTAVIPFLMRQLEQFEKQCPQHSFEQGPLMALYEIRSRFRPD
;
A
#
# COMPACT_ATOMS: atom_id res chain seq x y z
N MET A 1 -25.96 -37.80 -47.26
CA MET A 1 -25.11 -38.75 -46.50
C MET A 1 -23.95 -37.96 -45.91
N ASN A 2 -23.92 -37.89 -44.58
CA ASN A 2 -22.80 -37.84 -43.62
C ASN A 2 -21.46 -37.17 -44.03
N GLY A 3 -20.79 -36.39 -43.18
CA GLY A 3 -20.95 -36.25 -41.73
C GLY A 3 -20.11 -35.10 -41.15
N GLY A 4 -20.64 -34.52 -40.08
CA GLY A 4 -19.92 -33.66 -39.16
C GLY A 4 -19.34 -34.49 -38.01
N PHE A 5 -18.17 -34.09 -37.55
CA PHE A 5 -17.52 -34.62 -36.36
C PHE A 5 -17.03 -33.41 -35.56
N PHE A 6 -17.81 -33.00 -34.56
CA PHE A 6 -17.31 -32.20 -33.44
C PHE A 6 -17.98 -32.73 -32.18
N ASP A 7 -17.14 -33.29 -31.32
CA ASP A 7 -17.49 -33.85 -30.03
C ASP A 7 -18.08 -32.79 -29.09
N ARG A 8 -19.06 -33.27 -28.34
CA ARG A 8 -19.68 -32.62 -27.18
C ARG A 8 -18.64 -32.44 -26.07
N ILE A 9 -18.59 -31.25 -25.48
CA ILE A 9 -18.16 -31.09 -24.09
C ILE A 9 -19.39 -30.59 -23.32
N ASP A 10 -19.82 -31.43 -22.38
CA ASP A 10 -20.94 -31.19 -21.47
C ASP A 10 -20.63 -30.02 -20.53
N VAL A 11 -21.57 -29.08 -20.45
CA VAL A 11 -21.62 -28.06 -19.40
C VAL A 11 -22.60 -28.59 -18.34
N PRO A 12 -22.17 -28.88 -17.09
CA PRO A 12 -23.10 -29.27 -16.05
C PRO A 12 -23.90 -28.05 -15.57
N GLY A 13 -25.22 -28.23 -15.55
CA GLY A 13 -26.22 -27.22 -15.23
C GLY A 13 -26.08 -26.63 -13.83
N GLY A 14 -26.34 -25.32 -13.75
CA GLY A 14 -26.44 -24.59 -12.49
C GLY A 14 -27.64 -25.05 -11.67
N ALA A 15 -27.40 -25.35 -10.40
CA ALA A 15 -28.46 -25.46 -9.40
C ALA A 15 -28.92 -24.04 -9.00
N PRO A 16 -30.24 -23.76 -8.97
CA PRO A 16 -30.76 -22.49 -8.50
C PRO A 16 -30.89 -22.53 -6.97
N GLY A 17 -30.23 -21.61 -6.25
CA GLY A 17 -30.51 -21.41 -4.82
C GLY A 17 -29.32 -21.15 -3.88
N ALA A 18 -28.21 -20.58 -4.34
CA ALA A 18 -27.14 -20.13 -3.44
C ALA A 18 -27.34 -18.65 -3.06
N SER A 19 -27.66 -18.41 -1.79
CA SER A 19 -27.65 -17.07 -1.17
C SER A 19 -26.28 -16.40 -1.35
N PRO A 20 -26.21 -15.06 -1.56
CA PRO A 20 -24.95 -14.34 -1.73
C PRO A 20 -23.95 -14.49 -0.57
N ASP A 21 -24.38 -15.03 0.58
CA ASP A 21 -23.50 -15.31 1.72
C ASP A 21 -22.58 -16.53 1.52
N SER A 22 -22.91 -17.48 0.62
CA SER A 22 -22.09 -18.70 0.45
C SER A 22 -20.85 -18.51 -0.43
N ALA A 23 -20.75 -17.39 -1.15
CA ALA A 23 -19.56 -17.07 -1.95
C ALA A 23 -18.43 -16.46 -1.13
N ILE A 24 -18.70 -16.02 0.10
CA ILE A 24 -17.71 -15.38 0.98
C ILE A 24 -16.85 -16.44 1.70
N GLU A 25 -17.34 -17.67 1.87
CA GLU A 25 -16.61 -18.74 2.56
C GLU A 25 -15.55 -19.44 1.70
N SER A 26 -15.64 -19.37 0.36
CA SER A 26 -14.68 -20.04 -0.54
C SER A 26 -13.35 -19.29 -0.72
N MET A 27 -13.22 -18.07 -0.19
CA MET A 27 -11.98 -17.27 -0.26
C MET A 27 -11.19 -17.22 1.07
N GLY A 28 -11.56 -18.01 2.08
CA GLY A 28 -10.74 -18.16 3.29
C GLY A 28 -10.53 -16.88 4.12
N ILE A 29 -11.32 -15.83 3.91
CA ILE A 29 -11.26 -14.60 4.72
C ILE A 29 -12.05 -14.86 6.01
N ARG A 30 -11.40 -15.49 7.00
CA ARG A 30 -11.90 -15.42 8.38
C ARG A 30 -11.97 -13.95 8.78
N ARG A 31 -13.12 -13.47 9.24
CA ARG A 31 -13.21 -12.17 9.92
C ARG A 31 -12.20 -12.18 11.07
N LEU A 32 -11.12 -11.40 10.94
CA LEU A 32 -10.14 -11.19 12.00
C LEU A 32 -10.78 -10.30 13.07
N SER A 33 -11.58 -10.91 13.95
CA SER A 33 -12.26 -10.27 15.08
C SER A 33 -11.31 -9.78 16.19
N GLY A 34 -9.99 -9.93 16.02
CA GLY A 34 -8.95 -9.64 17.02
C GLY A 34 -8.34 -8.23 17.00
N PHE A 35 -8.68 -7.38 16.03
CA PHE A 35 -8.08 -6.03 15.93
C PHE A 35 -8.76 -4.96 16.81
N HIS A 36 -9.84 -5.28 17.54
CA HIS A 36 -10.68 -4.28 18.24
C HIS A 36 -10.17 -3.81 19.61
N GLN A 37 -8.89 -3.98 19.96
CA GLN A 37 -8.31 -3.45 21.20
C GLN A 37 -7.11 -2.54 20.90
N SER A 38 -7.42 -1.32 20.49
CA SER A 38 -6.49 -0.22 20.33
C SER A 38 -7.20 1.04 20.84
N GLU A 39 -6.64 1.69 21.87
CA GLU A 39 -7.19 2.95 22.40
C GLU A 39 -7.30 3.96 21.25
N LYS A 40 -8.50 4.55 21.07
CA LYS A 40 -8.74 5.60 20.08
C LYS A 40 -7.73 6.74 20.28
N TRP A 41 -7.09 7.17 19.19
CA TRP A 41 -6.21 8.33 19.20
C TRP A 41 -7.02 9.63 19.32
N PRO A 42 -6.55 10.65 20.08
CA PRO A 42 -5.39 10.60 20.98
C PRO A 42 -5.70 9.78 22.26
N PRO A 43 -4.72 9.05 22.82
CA PRO A 43 -4.93 8.23 24.01
C PRO A 43 -5.40 9.11 25.19
N ARG A 44 -6.55 8.78 25.77
CA ARG A 44 -7.11 9.51 26.92
C ARG A 44 -6.37 9.08 28.19
N GLY A 45 -5.64 10.00 28.81
CA GLY A 45 -5.11 9.82 30.17
C GLY A 45 -3.86 8.94 30.32
N GLY A 46 -3.18 8.59 29.22
CA GLY A 46 -1.90 7.88 29.27
C GLY A 46 -0.74 8.78 29.72
N ARG A 47 0.21 8.23 30.49
CA ARG A 47 1.50 8.89 30.77
C ARG A 47 2.16 9.25 29.43
N THR A 48 2.18 10.54 29.10
CA THR A 48 2.92 11.05 27.93
C THR A 48 4.39 10.70 28.13
N VAL A 49 4.94 9.86 27.24
CA VAL A 49 6.37 9.57 27.22
C VAL A 49 7.09 10.90 26.97
N LYS A 50 7.88 11.36 27.95
CA LYS A 50 8.55 12.68 27.90
C LYS A 50 9.47 12.83 26.68
N ASP A 51 10.01 11.73 26.17
CA ASP A 51 10.86 11.71 24.97
C ASP A 51 10.70 10.38 24.20
N PRO A 52 9.69 10.27 23.30
CA PRO A 52 9.38 9.03 22.60
C PRO A 52 10.54 8.48 21.75
N ILE A 53 11.44 9.34 21.26
CA ILE A 53 12.56 8.91 20.40
C ILE A 53 13.53 7.98 21.14
N ARG A 54 13.62 8.10 22.48
CA ARG A 54 14.48 7.24 23.31
C ARG A 54 14.03 5.79 23.35
N LEU A 55 12.78 5.50 22.98
CA LEU A 55 12.29 4.14 22.86
C LEU A 55 12.94 3.38 21.69
N LEU A 56 13.45 4.09 20.69
CA LEU A 56 14.07 3.52 19.49
C LEU A 56 15.55 3.18 19.72
N THR A 57 15.80 2.24 20.63
CA THR A 57 17.15 1.73 20.92
C THR A 57 17.63 0.74 19.85
N LYS A 58 18.94 0.52 19.76
CA LYS A 58 19.52 -0.54 18.92
C LYS A 58 18.93 -1.91 19.29
N ASP A 59 18.79 -2.20 20.58
CA ASP A 59 18.23 -3.45 21.09
C ASP A 59 16.75 -3.64 20.72
N TYR A 60 15.98 -2.55 20.63
CA TYR A 60 14.62 -2.63 20.12
C TYR A 60 14.62 -3.16 18.68
N PHE A 61 15.40 -2.54 17.79
CA PHE A 61 15.49 -3.00 16.39
C PHE A 61 16.13 -4.39 16.24
N HIS A 62 17.07 -4.79 17.10
CA HIS A 62 17.61 -6.14 17.08
C HIS A 62 16.55 -7.22 17.39
N ARG A 63 15.56 -6.91 18.25
CA ARG A 63 14.45 -7.83 18.55
C ARG A 63 13.41 -7.91 17.42
N HIS A 64 13.39 -6.92 16.54
CA HIS A 64 12.44 -6.82 15.42
C HIS A 64 13.21 -6.78 14.09
N PRO A 65 13.68 -7.94 13.59
CA PRO A 65 14.54 -7.98 12.43
C PRO A 65 13.81 -7.54 11.16
N VAL A 66 14.51 -6.77 10.34
CA VAL A 66 14.02 -6.39 9.02
C VAL A 66 14.10 -7.60 8.09
N LYS A 67 12.97 -7.95 7.48
CA LYS A 67 12.92 -9.02 6.47
C LYS A 67 13.64 -8.56 5.20
N ALA A 68 14.38 -9.46 4.57
CA ALA A 68 15.11 -9.18 3.32
C ALA A 68 14.17 -8.69 2.21
N PHE A 69 12.98 -9.30 2.11
CA PHE A 69 11.94 -8.94 1.14
C PHE A 69 10.59 -8.75 1.84
N SER A 70 9.99 -7.59 1.64
CA SER A 70 8.60 -7.28 2.03
C SER A 70 8.09 -6.12 1.18
N ALA A 71 6.77 -6.04 1.00
CA ALA A 71 6.15 -4.93 0.27
C ALA A 71 6.46 -3.58 0.95
N ALA A 72 6.43 -3.53 2.29
CA ALA A 72 6.78 -2.33 3.05
C ALA A 72 8.23 -1.89 2.82
N ARG A 73 9.19 -2.82 2.76
CA ARG A 73 10.60 -2.49 2.49
C ARG A 73 10.81 -1.97 1.07
N LEU A 74 10.12 -2.54 0.08
CA LEU A 74 10.13 -2.04 -1.29
C LEU A 74 9.55 -0.63 -1.37
N ALA A 75 8.35 -0.42 -0.81
CA ALA A 75 7.69 0.88 -0.80
C ALA A 75 8.52 1.93 -0.04
N TYR A 76 9.10 1.59 1.10
CA TYR A 76 10.01 2.45 1.86
C TYR A 76 11.19 2.91 1.00
N SER A 77 11.82 1.98 0.27
CA SER A 77 12.95 2.26 -0.61
C SER A 77 12.56 3.19 -1.76
N MET A 78 11.38 2.98 -2.36
CA MET A 78 10.84 3.84 -3.43
C MET A 78 10.50 5.26 -2.92
N LEU A 79 10.05 5.38 -1.68
CA LEU A 79 9.71 6.68 -1.07
C LEU A 79 10.96 7.49 -0.70
N LEU A 80 12.05 6.82 -0.28
CA LEU A 80 13.34 7.42 0.04
C LEU A 80 14.14 7.90 -1.17
N MET A 81 13.95 7.26 -2.34
CA MET A 81 14.74 7.54 -3.53
C MET A 81 13.87 7.99 -4.72
N PRO A 82 13.06 9.07 -4.57
CA PRO A 82 12.15 9.49 -5.63
C PRO A 82 12.88 9.92 -6.91
N GLU A 83 14.10 10.45 -6.80
CA GLU A 83 14.94 10.83 -7.94
C GLU A 83 15.43 9.60 -8.70
N VAL A 84 15.78 8.52 -8.01
CA VAL A 84 16.19 7.26 -8.65
C VAL A 84 15.02 6.63 -9.38
N VAL A 85 13.83 6.65 -8.77
CA VAL A 85 12.59 6.18 -9.43
C VAL A 85 12.29 7.00 -10.67
N THR A 86 12.39 8.33 -10.58
CA THR A 86 12.17 9.24 -11.72
C THR A 86 13.20 8.99 -12.83
N CYS A 87 14.49 8.87 -12.48
CA CYS A 87 15.56 8.56 -13.42
C CYS A 87 15.33 7.20 -14.11
N LEU A 88 14.90 6.18 -13.37
CA LEU A 88 14.56 4.88 -13.92
C LEU A 88 13.37 4.96 -14.89
N GLU A 89 12.35 5.75 -14.58
CA GLU A 89 11.21 5.98 -15.50
C GLU A 89 11.65 6.67 -16.80
N ASP A 90 12.54 7.65 -16.71
CA ASP A 90 13.09 8.37 -17.88
C ASP A 90 13.99 7.45 -18.73
N LYS A 91 14.73 6.55 -18.07
CA LYS A 91 15.65 5.60 -18.73
C LYS A 91 14.99 4.29 -19.17
N LEU A 92 13.75 4.03 -18.77
CA LEU A 92 13.04 2.80 -19.09
C LEU A 92 12.90 2.55 -20.61
N PRO A 93 12.62 3.56 -21.46
CA PRO A 93 12.59 3.37 -22.90
C PRO A 93 13.94 2.90 -23.47
N GLU A 94 15.05 3.55 -23.08
CA GLU A 94 16.40 3.15 -23.49
C GLU A 94 16.74 1.73 -23.02
N LEU A 95 16.38 1.39 -21.77
CA LEU A 95 16.55 0.03 -21.22
C LEU A 95 15.76 -1.01 -22.03
N ARG A 96 14.51 -0.70 -22.44
CA ARG A 96 13.69 -1.59 -23.26
C ARG A 96 14.32 -1.88 -24.62
N GLU A 97 14.82 -0.85 -25.29
CA GLU A 97 15.51 -1.01 -26.57
C GLU A 97 16.75 -1.89 -26.41
N MET A 98 17.57 -1.64 -25.39
CA MET A 98 18.75 -2.47 -25.13
C MET A 98 18.40 -3.93 -24.79
N THR A 99 17.37 -4.18 -24.00
CA THR A 99 16.94 -5.55 -23.67
C THR A 99 16.37 -6.25 -24.89
N ALA A 100 15.60 -5.55 -25.72
CA ALA A 100 15.03 -6.10 -26.95
C ALA A 100 16.13 -6.50 -27.94
N MET A 101 17.20 -5.71 -28.07
CA MET A 101 18.39 -6.07 -28.85
C MET A 101 19.11 -7.33 -28.33
N ARG A 102 18.91 -7.68 -27.05
CA ARG A 102 19.43 -8.90 -26.42
C ARG A 102 18.41 -10.04 -26.37
N GLY A 103 17.28 -9.91 -27.06
CA GLY A 103 16.21 -10.91 -27.07
C GLY A 103 15.38 -10.97 -25.80
N VAL A 104 15.54 -10.03 -24.88
CA VAL A 104 14.74 -9.91 -23.65
C VAL A 104 13.67 -8.85 -23.88
N GLN A 105 12.40 -9.28 -23.95
CA GLN A 105 11.29 -8.35 -24.00
C GLN A 105 10.83 -7.98 -22.60
N LEU A 106 10.98 -6.71 -22.25
CA LEU A 106 10.28 -6.13 -21.11
C LEU A 106 8.80 -5.92 -21.47
N PRO A 107 7.87 -5.96 -20.50
CA PRO A 107 6.46 -5.68 -20.77
C PRO A 107 6.28 -4.32 -21.47
N ASP A 108 5.58 -4.33 -22.61
CA ASP A 108 5.18 -3.11 -23.29
C ASP A 108 4.08 -2.42 -22.48
N SER A 109 4.47 -1.42 -21.71
CA SER A 109 3.55 -0.54 -21.00
C SER A 109 3.47 0.85 -21.60
N ALA A 110 4.08 1.08 -22.77
CA ALA A 110 4.05 2.38 -23.42
C ALA A 110 2.59 2.80 -23.68
N GLN A 111 1.75 1.86 -24.10
CA GLN A 111 0.32 2.10 -24.27
C GLN A 111 -0.37 2.49 -22.96
N GLN A 112 -0.06 1.84 -21.83
CA GLN A 112 -0.64 2.19 -20.54
C GLN A 112 -0.25 3.59 -20.09
N LYS A 113 1.03 3.96 -20.27
CA LYS A 113 1.53 5.29 -19.94
C LYS A 113 0.88 6.36 -20.81
N VAL A 114 0.80 6.14 -22.12
CA VAL A 114 0.12 7.07 -23.06
C VAL A 114 -1.34 7.26 -22.68
N LEU A 115 -2.06 6.19 -22.32
CA LEU A 115 -3.45 6.27 -21.86
C LEU A 115 -3.58 7.13 -20.59
N VAL A 116 -2.68 6.95 -19.61
CA VAL A 116 -2.66 7.77 -18.39
C VAL A 116 -2.35 9.24 -18.71
N GLU A 117 -1.40 9.48 -19.61
CA GLU A 117 -0.98 10.83 -19.98
C GLU A 117 -2.08 11.61 -20.71
N GLN A 118 -2.87 10.94 -21.54
CA GLN A 118 -3.99 11.54 -22.28
C GLN A 118 -5.26 11.70 -21.45
N GLU A 119 -5.43 10.93 -20.37
CA GLU A 119 -6.64 10.97 -19.54
C GLU A 119 -6.64 12.20 -18.62
N GLU A 120 -7.61 13.10 -18.80
CA GLU A 120 -7.74 14.33 -18.01
C GLU A 120 -8.92 14.30 -17.03
N ASP A 121 -9.82 13.33 -17.13
CA ASP A 121 -10.93 13.21 -16.17
C ASP A 121 -10.43 12.69 -14.82
N ALA A 122 -10.70 13.45 -13.76
CA ALA A 122 -10.23 13.12 -12.42
C ALA A 122 -10.83 11.80 -11.90
N GLY A 123 -12.10 11.54 -12.21
CA GLY A 123 -12.78 10.30 -11.84
C GLY A 123 -12.19 9.08 -12.53
N GLN A 124 -11.79 9.20 -13.79
CA GLN A 124 -11.10 8.18 -14.56
C GLN A 124 -9.71 7.89 -14.00
N LEU A 125 -8.89 8.93 -13.77
CA LEU A 125 -7.59 8.79 -13.13
C LEU A 125 -7.72 8.11 -11.75
N PHE A 126 -8.71 8.52 -10.95
CA PHE A 126 -8.99 7.89 -9.66
C PHE A 126 -9.37 6.40 -9.79
N ARG A 127 -10.16 6.03 -10.81
CA ARG A 127 -10.48 4.61 -11.09
C ARG A 127 -9.24 3.81 -11.49
N MET A 128 -8.25 4.42 -12.13
CA MET A 128 -7.02 3.75 -12.54
C MET A 128 -6.15 3.34 -11.34
N LEU A 129 -6.30 3.95 -10.16
CA LEU A 129 -5.58 3.57 -8.94
C LEU A 129 -5.75 2.09 -8.56
N ARG A 130 -6.87 1.46 -8.95
CA ARG A 130 -7.18 0.05 -8.64
C ARG A 130 -6.59 -0.93 -9.65
N ARG A 131 -6.11 -0.45 -10.79
CA ARG A 131 -5.65 -1.29 -11.89
C ARG A 131 -4.19 -1.69 -11.69
N PRO A 132 -3.80 -2.91 -12.11
CA PRO A 132 -2.39 -3.22 -12.26
C PRO A 132 -1.84 -2.38 -13.41
N LEU A 133 -1.00 -1.40 -13.06
CA LEU A 133 -0.28 -0.56 -14.01
C LEU A 133 1.20 -0.89 -13.93
N ALA A 134 1.88 -0.81 -15.07
CA ALA A 134 3.34 -0.84 -15.05
C ALA A 134 3.92 0.35 -14.26
N PRO A 135 5.15 0.22 -13.73
CA PRO A 135 5.73 1.25 -12.86
C PRO A 135 5.74 2.66 -13.45
N ASP A 136 6.06 2.80 -14.75
CA ASP A 136 6.10 4.08 -15.46
C ASP A 136 4.72 4.73 -15.63
N ALA A 137 3.70 3.93 -15.96
CA ALA A 137 2.31 4.39 -16.03
C ALA A 137 1.76 4.76 -14.64
N CYS A 138 2.15 4.01 -13.61
CA CYS A 138 1.79 4.30 -12.22
C CYS A 138 2.41 5.63 -11.73
N GLY A 139 3.70 5.85 -12.00
CA GLY A 139 4.38 7.11 -11.70
C GLY A 139 3.72 8.30 -12.40
N ALA A 140 3.37 8.16 -13.69
CA ALA A 140 2.63 9.18 -14.43
C ALA A 140 1.26 9.48 -13.79
N LEU A 141 0.51 8.44 -13.41
CA LEU A 141 -0.80 8.57 -12.78
C LEU A 141 -0.70 9.34 -11.45
N LEU A 142 0.22 8.93 -10.59
CA LEU A 142 0.42 9.54 -9.27
C LEU A 142 0.85 11.00 -9.39
N ARG A 143 1.71 11.36 -10.36
CA ARG A 143 2.05 12.76 -10.65
C ARG A 143 0.83 13.59 -11.05
N LYS A 144 -0.05 13.07 -11.90
CA LYS A 144 -1.28 13.78 -12.30
C LYS A 144 -2.21 13.99 -11.11
N LEU A 145 -2.40 12.96 -10.29
CA LEU A 145 -3.25 13.04 -9.10
C LEU A 145 -2.69 14.02 -8.06
N LEU A 146 -1.37 14.02 -7.81
CA LEU A 146 -0.72 14.95 -6.87
C LEU A 146 -0.86 16.42 -7.30
N LYS A 147 -0.93 16.72 -8.60
CA LYS A 147 -1.23 18.07 -9.10
C LYS A 147 -2.66 18.52 -8.76
N ARG A 148 -3.55 17.58 -8.44
CA ARG A 148 -4.97 17.81 -8.10
C ARG A 148 -5.26 17.40 -6.65
N GLU A 149 -4.29 17.59 -5.75
CA GLU A 149 -4.36 17.02 -4.39
C GLU A 149 -5.60 17.43 -3.59
N ALA A 150 -6.07 18.68 -3.73
CA ALA A 150 -7.23 19.18 -2.99
C ALA A 150 -8.53 18.44 -3.36
N GLU A 151 -8.63 17.97 -4.62
CA GLU A 151 -9.75 17.17 -5.10
C GLU A 151 -9.55 15.69 -4.75
N MET A 152 -8.32 15.18 -4.90
CA MET A 152 -8.03 13.75 -4.82
C MET A 152 -7.84 13.22 -3.40
N LEU A 153 -7.33 14.04 -2.46
CA LEU A 153 -7.05 13.59 -1.12
C LEU A 153 -8.30 13.07 -0.38
N PRO A 154 -9.45 13.76 -0.38
CA PRO A 154 -10.67 13.25 0.25
C PRO A 154 -11.15 11.92 -0.37
N GLU A 155 -11.01 11.76 -1.68
CA GLU A 155 -11.40 10.53 -2.38
C GLU A 155 -10.47 9.35 -2.02
N ILE A 156 -9.17 9.62 -1.94
CA ILE A 156 -8.15 8.64 -1.52
C ILE A 156 -8.36 8.22 -0.06
N GLN A 157 -8.62 9.18 0.82
CA GLN A 157 -9.00 8.95 2.21
C GLN A 157 -10.24 8.05 2.31
N ARG A 158 -11.30 8.30 1.55
CA ARG A 158 -12.49 7.42 1.55
C ARG A 158 -12.20 6.05 0.97
N MET A 159 -11.34 5.94 -0.05
CA MET A 159 -10.98 4.66 -0.66
C MET A 159 -10.20 3.78 0.31
N ILE A 160 -9.16 4.31 0.96
CA ILE A 160 -8.23 3.51 1.75
C ILE A 160 -8.90 2.83 2.96
N LEU A 161 -9.98 3.42 3.49
CA LEU A 161 -10.75 2.82 4.59
C LEU A 161 -11.40 1.48 4.21
N LYS A 162 -11.77 1.30 2.93
CA LYS A 162 -12.65 0.21 2.49
C LYS A 162 -12.02 -0.74 1.47
N THR A 163 -10.98 -0.31 0.76
CA THR A 163 -10.37 -1.11 -0.30
C THR A 163 -9.67 -2.36 0.25
N LEU A 164 -9.83 -3.47 -0.46
CA LEU A 164 -9.07 -4.72 -0.25
C LEU A 164 -8.08 -4.98 -1.42
N ASN A 165 -7.99 -4.05 -2.37
CA ASN A 165 -7.16 -4.17 -3.57
C ASN A 165 -5.75 -3.63 -3.29
N SER A 166 -4.73 -4.49 -3.37
CA SER A 166 -3.35 -4.13 -3.06
C SER A 166 -2.78 -3.01 -3.92
N ASN A 167 -3.09 -2.97 -5.22
CA ASN A 167 -2.65 -1.87 -6.10
C ASN A 167 -3.22 -0.52 -5.63
N ALA A 168 -4.51 -0.51 -5.28
CA ALA A 168 -5.16 0.67 -4.75
C ALA A 168 -4.53 1.11 -3.43
N ILE A 169 -4.21 0.16 -2.54
CA ILE A 169 -3.56 0.44 -1.26
C ILE A 169 -2.20 1.09 -1.49
N GLU A 170 -1.34 0.47 -2.32
CA GLU A 170 0.01 0.97 -2.60
C GLU A 170 -0.01 2.36 -3.24
N ASN A 171 -0.92 2.58 -4.19
CA ASN A 171 -1.06 3.88 -4.83
C ASN A 171 -1.58 4.97 -3.88
N CYS A 172 -2.56 4.63 -3.02
CA CYS A 172 -3.04 5.55 -1.97
C CYS A 172 -1.91 5.90 -0.99
N VAL A 173 -1.13 4.91 -0.56
CA VAL A 173 0.01 5.07 0.36
C VAL A 173 1.07 5.98 -0.24
N TYR A 174 1.43 5.77 -1.51
CA TYR A 174 2.39 6.64 -2.20
C TYR A 174 1.87 8.08 -2.29
N PHE A 175 0.61 8.26 -2.71
CA PHE A 175 0.00 9.58 -2.78
C PHE A 175 0.02 10.27 -1.40
N MET A 176 -0.44 9.61 -0.34
CA MET A 176 -0.53 10.18 1.01
C MET A 176 0.84 10.47 1.62
N ALA A 177 1.89 9.74 1.21
CA ALA A 177 3.27 10.01 1.61
C ALA A 177 3.88 11.23 0.89
N LYS A 178 3.34 11.64 -0.26
CA LYS A 178 3.91 12.69 -1.11
C LYS A 178 3.05 13.95 -1.26
N CYS A 179 1.75 13.90 -0.95
CA CYS A 179 0.89 15.08 -0.99
C CYS A 179 1.39 16.16 -0.03
N LYS A 180 1.11 17.43 -0.33
CA LYS A 180 1.56 18.57 0.49
C LYS A 180 0.88 18.55 1.85
N GLU A 181 -0.43 18.30 1.86
CA GLU A 181 -1.21 18.20 3.10
C GLU A 181 -0.71 17.04 3.99
N ASN A 182 -0.51 17.33 5.28
CA ASN A 182 -0.04 16.32 6.21
C ASN A 182 -1.19 15.42 6.67
N CYS A 183 -1.22 14.20 6.13
CA CYS A 183 -2.26 13.22 6.42
C CYS A 183 -2.09 12.50 7.76
N SER A 184 -1.04 12.75 8.55
CA SER A 184 -0.73 11.94 9.74
C SER A 184 -1.83 11.95 10.79
N GLU A 185 -2.39 13.12 11.11
CA GLU A 185 -3.48 13.23 12.08
C GLU A 185 -4.74 12.52 11.59
N TRP A 186 -5.10 12.69 10.31
CA TRP A 186 -6.23 12.00 9.70
C TRP A 186 -6.07 10.48 9.76
N ILE A 187 -4.87 9.97 9.44
CA ILE A 187 -4.55 8.53 9.51
C ILE A 187 -4.76 8.02 10.93
N LEU A 188 -4.26 8.74 11.94
CA LEU A 188 -4.36 8.31 13.34
C LEU A 188 -5.82 8.27 13.83
N GLN A 189 -6.65 9.23 13.41
CA GLN A 189 -8.06 9.29 13.79
C GLN A 189 -8.89 8.16 13.18
N HIS A 190 -8.58 7.74 11.94
CA HIS A 190 -9.37 6.76 11.20
C HIS A 190 -8.71 5.38 11.07
N TYR A 191 -7.55 5.16 11.71
CA TYR A 191 -6.75 3.95 11.55
C TYR A 191 -7.55 2.66 11.81
N GLU A 192 -8.37 2.67 12.86
CA GLU A 192 -9.20 1.53 13.25
C GLU A 192 -10.32 1.23 12.26
N GLU A 193 -10.75 2.21 11.46
CA GLU A 193 -11.79 2.05 10.45
C GLU A 193 -11.29 1.37 9.16
N VAL A 194 -9.96 1.38 8.95
CA VAL A 194 -9.33 0.73 7.80
C VAL A 194 -9.55 -0.77 7.89
N ARG A 195 -10.27 -1.35 6.92
CA ARG A 195 -10.66 -2.76 6.95
C ARG A 195 -9.52 -3.74 6.74
N GLU A 196 -8.61 -3.41 5.84
CA GLU A 196 -7.56 -4.32 5.37
C GLU A 196 -6.30 -4.22 6.24
N PRO A 197 -5.84 -5.32 6.88
CA PRO A 197 -4.60 -5.33 7.66
C PRO A 197 -3.37 -4.89 6.86
N TYR A 198 -3.29 -5.23 5.58
CA TYR A 198 -2.21 -4.73 4.72
C TYR A 198 -2.25 -3.20 4.59
N ALA A 199 -3.43 -2.60 4.38
CA ALA A 199 -3.58 -1.15 4.32
C ALA A 199 -3.18 -0.48 5.64
N ARG A 200 -3.55 -1.05 6.79
CA ARG A 200 -3.11 -0.58 8.12
C ARG A 200 -1.59 -0.61 8.28
N SER A 201 -0.95 -1.69 7.85
CA SER A 201 0.50 -1.80 7.83
C SER A 201 1.16 -0.72 6.97
N MET A 202 0.64 -0.49 5.76
CA MET A 202 1.19 0.52 4.85
C MET A 202 0.89 1.96 5.28
N LEU A 203 -0.23 2.22 5.97
CA LEU A 203 -0.49 3.53 6.58
C LEU A 203 0.47 3.84 7.74
N CYS A 204 0.93 2.82 8.48
CA CYS A 204 2.03 3.02 9.43
C CYS A 204 3.29 3.53 8.73
N LEU A 205 3.61 3.02 7.54
CA LEU A 205 4.74 3.52 6.74
C LEU A 205 4.57 5.01 6.40
N VAL A 206 3.37 5.43 5.98
CA VAL A 206 3.07 6.87 5.73
C VAL A 206 3.33 7.71 6.99
N LEU A 207 2.91 7.24 8.17
CA LEU A 207 3.18 7.93 9.43
C LEU A 207 4.69 8.10 9.68
N GLY A 208 5.51 7.12 9.30
CA GLY A 208 6.98 7.21 9.41
C GLY A 208 7.55 8.44 8.69
N PHE A 209 7.05 8.73 7.49
CA PHE A 209 7.49 9.87 6.67
C PHE A 209 6.82 11.20 7.06
N ARG A 210 5.58 11.16 7.57
CA ARG A 210 4.73 12.37 7.70
C ARG A 210 4.54 12.85 9.14
N ALA A 211 4.56 11.95 10.11
CA ALA A 211 4.34 12.28 11.52
C ALA A 211 5.64 12.71 12.22
N GLY A 212 5.48 13.28 13.42
CA GLY A 212 6.57 13.52 14.37
C GLY A 212 6.76 12.36 15.36
N THR A 213 7.66 12.53 16.33
CA THR A 213 8.06 11.47 17.28
C THR A 213 6.94 10.97 18.21
N ALA A 214 5.88 11.76 18.42
CA ALA A 214 4.75 11.38 19.27
C ALA A 214 4.04 10.09 18.83
N VAL A 215 4.17 9.70 17.56
CA VAL A 215 3.54 8.49 17.00
C VAL A 215 4.29 7.19 17.35
N ILE A 216 5.52 7.28 17.86
CA ILE A 216 6.38 6.11 18.11
C ILE A 216 5.68 5.03 18.95
N PRO A 217 5.04 5.34 20.11
CA PRO A 217 4.38 4.31 20.91
C PRO A 217 3.22 3.63 20.16
N PHE A 218 2.52 4.36 19.28
CA PHE A 218 1.47 3.79 18.44
C PHE A 218 2.08 2.79 17.43
N LEU A 219 3.13 3.18 16.71
CA LEU A 219 3.80 2.33 15.73
C LEU A 219 4.40 1.07 16.37
N MET A 220 5.02 1.19 17.56
CA MET A 220 5.55 0.03 18.30
C MET A 220 4.43 -0.97 18.64
N ARG A 221 3.29 -0.48 19.13
CA ARG A 221 2.13 -1.36 19.39
C ARG A 221 1.62 -2.04 18.12
N GLN A 222 1.51 -1.31 17.01
CA GLN A 222 1.05 -1.90 15.74
C GLN A 222 2.02 -2.97 15.24
N LEU A 223 3.33 -2.74 15.37
CA LEU A 223 4.35 -3.74 15.06
C LEU A 223 4.12 -5.03 15.86
N GLU A 224 4.06 -4.92 17.20
CA GLU A 224 3.87 -6.08 18.08
C GLU A 224 2.52 -6.78 17.84
N GLN A 225 1.47 -6.02 17.49
CA GLN A 225 0.17 -6.58 17.13
C GLN A 225 0.23 -7.39 15.83
N PHE A 226 0.89 -6.87 14.78
CA PHE A 226 1.04 -7.62 13.53
C PHE A 226 1.89 -8.88 13.69
N GLU A 227 2.98 -8.82 14.48
CA GLU A 227 3.79 -10.00 14.78
C GLU A 227 2.96 -11.12 15.44
N LYS A 228 2.02 -10.75 16.33
CA LYS A 228 1.17 -11.72 17.04
C LYS A 228 -0.02 -12.19 16.22
N GLN A 229 -0.70 -11.29 15.51
CA GLN A 229 -1.99 -11.57 14.86
C GLN A 229 -1.86 -12.00 13.40
N CYS A 230 -0.75 -11.64 12.74
CA CYS A 230 -0.51 -11.94 11.32
C CYS A 230 0.91 -12.51 11.09
N PRO A 231 1.37 -13.51 11.87
CA PRO A 231 2.74 -14.01 11.81
C PRO A 231 3.15 -14.59 10.44
N GLN A 232 2.17 -15.07 9.67
CA GLN A 232 2.37 -15.62 8.32
C GLN A 232 2.56 -14.54 7.24
N HIS A 233 2.29 -13.27 7.56
CA HIS A 233 2.48 -12.14 6.66
C HIS A 233 3.74 -11.34 7.03
N SER A 234 4.01 -10.27 6.29
CA SER A 234 5.09 -9.31 6.59
C SER A 234 4.54 -7.93 6.99
N PHE A 235 3.32 -7.89 7.54
CA PHE A 235 2.62 -6.65 7.86
C PHE A 235 3.30 -5.87 8.99
N GLU A 236 4.05 -6.52 9.87
CA GLU A 236 4.87 -5.87 10.88
C GLU A 236 5.98 -4.99 10.26
N GLN A 237 6.38 -5.28 9.02
CA GLN A 237 7.43 -4.51 8.34
C GLN A 237 6.99 -3.07 8.05
N GLY A 238 5.68 -2.80 7.88
CA GLY A 238 5.15 -1.44 7.69
C GLY A 238 5.49 -0.49 8.85
N PRO A 239 5.01 -0.76 10.08
CA PRO A 239 5.40 0.01 11.25
C PRO A 239 6.91 -0.09 11.57
N LEU A 240 7.58 -1.21 11.31
CA LEU A 240 9.03 -1.30 11.52
C LEU A 240 9.80 -0.30 10.64
N MET A 241 9.51 -0.24 9.33
CA MET A 241 10.12 0.73 8.42
C MET A 241 9.79 2.16 8.83
N ALA A 242 8.57 2.42 9.31
CA ALA A 242 8.18 3.72 9.84
C ALA A 242 9.02 4.16 11.05
N LEU A 243 9.32 3.23 11.96
CA LEU A 243 10.17 3.49 13.13
C LEU A 243 11.63 3.77 12.71
N TYR A 244 12.16 3.07 11.71
CA TYR A 244 13.47 3.38 11.14
C TYR A 244 13.51 4.79 10.54
N GLU A 245 12.48 5.16 9.78
CA GLU A 245 12.37 6.50 9.19
C GLU A 245 12.29 7.61 10.23
N ILE A 246 11.51 7.41 11.29
CA ILE A 246 11.45 8.39 12.38
C ILE A 246 12.80 8.50 13.07
N ARG A 247 13.49 7.37 13.31
CA ARG A 247 14.83 7.42 13.91
C ARG A 247 15.81 8.17 13.01
N SER A 248 15.86 7.90 11.71
CA SER A 248 16.78 8.58 10.79
C SER A 248 16.53 10.09 10.73
N ARG A 249 15.25 10.52 10.73
CA ARG A 249 14.86 11.93 10.66
C ARG A 249 15.13 12.73 11.94
N PHE A 250 14.96 12.12 13.12
CA PHE A 250 15.00 12.84 14.40
C PHE A 250 16.19 12.46 15.29
N ARG A 251 16.94 11.42 14.93
CA ARG A 251 18.18 11.00 15.57
C ARG A 251 19.12 10.38 14.51
N PRO A 252 19.61 11.19 13.56
CA PRO A 252 20.66 10.73 12.67
C PRO A 252 21.87 10.33 13.53
N ASP A 253 22.42 9.14 13.25
CA ASP A 253 23.62 8.64 13.92
C ASP A 253 24.85 9.52 13.59
#